data_AF-A0AAD4L0S8-F1
#
_entry.id   AF-A0AAD4L0S8-F1
#
_cell.length_a   1.000
_cell.length_b   1.000
_cell.length_c   1.000
_cell.angle_alpha   90.00
_cell.angle_beta   90.00
_cell.angle_gamma   90.00
#
_symmetry.space_group_name_H-M   'P 1'
#
loop_
_entity.id
_entity.type
_entity.pdbx_description
1 polymer ?
#
loop_
_entity_poly.entity_id
_entity_poly.type
_entity_poly.pdbx_seq_one_letter_code
_entity_poly.pdbx_strand_id
1 'polypeptide(L)'
;MGRMSQRQQVLGSIPINPDDCTGMFIDPLTIEYRANMTEAPKYSLDSKPSWLPAGWDMERAMDMTQSDWKHLTEQQQDVLRAGLEAYCGTEFKDEVFKDMFERPEKQTDDNNPPTLPPNFMKPLERYHATGNWGFVFYRTTYEGGEEQWSLVQQRLNTMIESVFDYYSNIDGVNEARQRWKLHWIDDPQKFDQMSPQDIAENYRSAFETLPENYQHSMCFAVDHASAHSILLADITRMQKRPRLGDVVPFVVAIDQYLGWKEPDAQEEDFEEDLENWSGPFRAHPASIVDGIFTIVALQIMQTYEFAYHAKGTNGVWWDSYGGVWTVTSDGRYAEPLFEDAALLRAEYREKKKPNPSNY
;
A
#
# COMPACT_ATOMS: atom_id res chain seq x y z
N MET A 1 -3.11 -26.19 50.83
CA MET A 1 -1.77 -25.63 50.61
C MET A 1 -1.36 -25.95 49.18
N GLY A 2 -0.98 -24.94 48.40
CA GLY A 2 -0.66 -25.08 46.97
C GLY A 2 -1.22 -23.88 46.19
N ARG A 3 -0.60 -22.71 46.37
CA ARG A 3 -0.93 -21.48 45.62
C ARG A 3 -0.32 -21.60 44.23
N MET A 4 -1.15 -21.64 43.19
CA MET A 4 -0.70 -21.39 41.82
C MET A 4 -0.44 -19.90 41.63
N SER A 5 0.74 -19.62 41.10
CA SER A 5 1.30 -18.33 40.79
C SER A 5 0.61 -17.74 39.56
N GLN A 6 -0.16 -16.66 39.74
CA GLN A 6 -0.49 -15.73 38.66
C GLN A 6 0.82 -15.05 38.23
N ARG A 7 1.35 -15.42 37.07
CA ARG A 7 2.29 -14.57 36.34
C ARG A 7 1.46 -13.55 35.57
N GLN A 8 1.41 -12.32 36.08
CA GLN A 8 1.11 -11.16 35.25
C GLN A 8 2.21 -11.06 34.19
N GLN A 9 1.86 -11.26 32.92
CA GLN A 9 2.65 -10.73 31.83
C GLN A 9 2.47 -9.21 31.86
N VAL A 10 3.54 -8.52 32.27
CA VAL A 10 3.67 -7.07 32.10
C VAL A 10 3.96 -6.85 30.61
N LEU A 11 2.91 -6.68 29.81
CA LEU A 11 3.03 -5.92 28.57
C LEU A 11 3.33 -4.48 28.99
N GLY A 12 4.54 -4.03 28.73
CA GLY A 12 4.92 -2.64 28.91
C GLY A 12 4.14 -1.79 27.92
N SER A 13 2.95 -1.35 28.31
CA SER A 13 2.20 -0.33 27.62
C SER A 13 3.01 0.96 27.67
N ILE A 14 3.57 1.33 26.53
CA ILE A 14 4.12 2.65 26.29
C ILE A 14 2.93 3.62 26.38
N PRO A 15 2.98 4.68 27.21
CA PRO A 15 1.92 5.67 27.24
C PRO A 15 1.90 6.42 25.90
N ILE A 16 0.86 6.20 25.11
CA ILE A 16 0.55 6.99 23.92
C ILE A 16 -0.06 8.30 24.42
N ASN A 17 0.47 9.43 23.94
CA ASN A 17 -0.10 10.74 24.21
C ASN A 17 -1.43 10.85 23.41
N PRO A 18 -2.58 11.03 24.07
CA PRO A 18 -3.88 11.10 23.40
C PRO A 18 -4.04 12.30 22.46
N ASP A 19 -3.13 13.27 22.51
CA ASP A 19 -3.17 14.47 21.64
C ASP A 19 -2.57 14.26 20.24
N ASP A 20 -2.04 13.06 19.91
CA ASP A 20 -1.39 12.76 18.62
C ASP A 20 -2.26 11.98 17.62
N CYS A 21 -3.57 11.87 17.88
CA CYS A 21 -4.52 11.15 17.01
C CYS A 21 -5.17 12.06 15.96
N THR A 22 -4.46 12.39 14.89
CA THR A 22 -5.13 12.74 13.61
C THR A 22 -5.60 11.46 12.94
N GLY A 23 -6.69 10.88 13.45
CA GLY A 23 -7.39 9.77 12.83
C GLY A 23 -8.02 10.20 11.51
N MET A 24 -7.69 9.51 10.42
CA MET A 24 -8.40 9.64 9.15
C MET A 24 -9.77 8.96 9.27
N PHE A 25 -10.82 9.76 9.43
CA PHE A 25 -12.19 9.29 9.33
C PHE A 25 -12.54 9.06 7.84
N ILE A 26 -13.07 7.88 7.53
CA ILE A 26 -13.76 7.65 6.25
C ILE A 26 -15.05 8.47 6.28
N ASP A 27 -15.24 9.33 5.27
CA ASP A 27 -16.41 10.21 5.16
C ASP A 27 -17.71 9.37 5.01
N PRO A 28 -18.65 9.43 5.98
CA PRO A 28 -19.94 8.74 5.94
C PRO A 28 -20.76 9.02 4.67
N LEU A 29 -20.56 10.19 4.04
CA LEU A 29 -21.24 10.57 2.80
C LEU A 29 -20.93 9.62 1.63
N THR A 30 -19.76 8.99 1.65
CA THR A 30 -19.32 8.06 0.60
C THR A 30 -20.15 6.77 0.60
N ILE A 31 -20.64 6.35 1.77
CA ILE A 31 -21.42 5.11 1.95
C ILE A 31 -22.88 5.33 1.54
N GLU A 32 -23.50 6.45 1.96
CA GLU A 32 -24.89 6.77 1.60
C GLU A 32 -25.08 7.04 0.09
N TYR A 33 -24.07 7.63 -0.58
CA TYR A 33 -24.17 7.93 -2.02
C TYR A 33 -24.12 6.67 -2.90
N ARG A 34 -23.32 5.67 -2.51
CA ARG A 34 -23.21 4.40 -3.24
C ARG A 34 -24.49 3.57 -3.19
N ALA A 35 -25.26 3.68 -2.10
CA ALA A 35 -26.51 2.94 -1.91
C ALA A 35 -27.72 3.52 -2.68
N ASN A 36 -27.67 4.80 -3.07
CA ASN A 36 -28.81 5.53 -3.64
C ASN A 36 -28.75 5.75 -5.17
N MET A 37 -27.74 5.24 -5.88
CA MET A 37 -27.69 5.31 -7.35
C MET A 37 -28.61 4.26 -7.98
N THR A 38 -29.85 4.66 -8.30
CA THR A 38 -30.90 3.79 -8.90
C THR A 38 -30.92 3.79 -10.42
N GLU A 39 -30.15 4.65 -11.09
CA GLU A 39 -30.02 4.69 -12.55
C GLU A 39 -28.56 4.53 -12.97
N ALA A 40 -28.30 3.71 -13.99
CA ALA A 40 -26.97 3.58 -14.59
C ALA A 40 -26.49 4.96 -15.07
N PRO A 41 -25.34 5.46 -14.59
CA PRO A 41 -24.93 6.82 -14.92
C PRO A 41 -24.67 6.98 -16.42
N LYS A 42 -25.09 8.10 -17.00
CA LYS A 42 -24.67 8.49 -18.36
C LYS A 42 -23.31 9.16 -18.30
N TYR A 43 -22.25 8.39 -18.54
CA TYR A 43 -20.86 8.84 -18.53
C TYR A 43 -20.53 9.62 -19.81
N SER A 44 -20.64 10.94 -19.75
CA SER A 44 -20.24 11.88 -20.82
C SER A 44 -19.79 13.19 -20.18
N LEU A 45 -18.87 13.93 -20.82
CA LEU A 45 -18.44 15.26 -20.35
C LEU A 45 -19.62 16.26 -20.26
N ASP A 46 -20.68 16.07 -21.04
CA ASP A 46 -21.88 16.92 -21.00
C ASP A 46 -22.86 16.56 -19.85
N SER A 47 -22.56 15.50 -19.10
CA SER A 47 -23.45 15.05 -18.03
C SER A 47 -23.47 16.05 -16.87
N LYS A 48 -24.63 16.16 -16.22
CA LYS A 48 -24.86 17.07 -15.08
C LYS A 48 -25.36 16.28 -13.87
N PRO A 49 -24.48 15.48 -13.22
CA PRO A 49 -24.85 14.77 -12.02
C PRO A 49 -25.36 15.73 -10.94
N SER A 50 -26.34 15.28 -10.15
CA SER A 50 -26.97 16.08 -9.10
C SER A 50 -26.03 16.50 -7.97
N TRP A 51 -24.88 15.83 -7.83
CA TRP A 51 -23.84 16.14 -6.84
C TRP A 51 -22.87 17.22 -7.29
N LEU A 52 -22.91 17.66 -8.56
CA LEU A 52 -22.10 18.79 -9.00
C LEU A 52 -22.65 20.12 -8.46
N PRO A 53 -21.78 21.12 -8.21
CA PRO A 53 -22.23 22.48 -7.90
C PRO A 53 -23.22 23.01 -8.94
N ALA A 54 -24.16 23.84 -8.50
CA ALA A 54 -25.18 24.39 -9.39
C ALA A 54 -24.54 25.14 -10.57
N GLY A 55 -24.91 24.76 -11.79
CA GLY A 55 -24.36 25.34 -13.02
C GLY A 55 -23.08 24.66 -13.54
N TRP A 56 -22.59 23.62 -12.88
CA TRP A 56 -21.48 22.81 -13.36
C TRP A 56 -21.98 21.58 -14.14
N ASP A 57 -21.24 21.22 -15.17
CA ASP A 57 -21.27 19.92 -15.84
C ASP A 57 -19.97 19.17 -15.57
N MET A 58 -19.89 17.91 -16.01
CA MET A 58 -18.70 17.10 -15.86
C MET A 58 -17.50 17.73 -16.56
N GLU A 59 -17.67 18.38 -17.71
CA GLU A 59 -16.61 19.14 -18.36
C GLU A 59 -16.02 20.20 -17.43
N ARG A 60 -16.86 21.03 -16.80
CA ARG A 60 -16.43 22.05 -15.84
C ARG A 60 -15.77 21.44 -14.60
N ALA A 61 -16.26 20.31 -14.11
CA ALA A 61 -15.67 19.60 -12.97
C ALA A 61 -14.29 19.02 -13.31
N MET A 62 -14.13 18.46 -14.51
CA MET A 62 -12.88 17.91 -15.02
C MET A 62 -11.87 19.01 -15.36
N ASP A 63 -12.34 20.18 -15.79
CA ASP A 63 -11.55 21.38 -16.04
C ASP A 63 -11.49 22.35 -14.84
N MET A 64 -11.82 21.88 -13.64
CA MET A 64 -11.72 22.67 -12.41
C MET A 64 -10.28 23.17 -12.15
N THR A 65 -10.15 24.42 -11.70
CA THR A 65 -8.87 25.00 -11.25
C THR A 65 -8.73 24.95 -9.74
N GLN A 66 -7.50 25.12 -9.24
CA GLN A 66 -7.25 25.24 -7.79
C GLN A 66 -8.02 26.42 -7.17
N SER A 67 -8.24 27.49 -7.93
CA SER A 67 -9.06 28.62 -7.51
C SER A 67 -10.53 28.22 -7.39
N ASP A 68 -11.08 27.53 -8.39
CA ASP A 68 -12.46 27.03 -8.37
C ASP A 68 -12.70 26.15 -7.14
N TRP A 69 -11.76 25.24 -6.83
CA TRP A 69 -11.82 24.39 -5.65
C TRP A 69 -11.86 25.19 -4.34
N LYS A 70 -11.02 26.23 -4.20
CA LYS A 70 -10.97 27.10 -3.01
C LYS A 70 -12.24 27.93 -2.79
N HIS A 71 -13.05 28.14 -3.83
CA HIS A 71 -14.34 28.86 -3.72
C HIS A 71 -15.51 27.95 -3.33
N LEU A 72 -15.33 26.64 -3.36
CA LEU A 72 -16.31 25.68 -2.82
C LEU A 72 -16.25 25.68 -1.30
N THR A 73 -17.39 25.54 -0.64
CA THR A 73 -17.42 25.24 0.79
C THR A 73 -16.84 23.86 1.06
N GLU A 74 -16.38 23.60 2.28
CA GLU A 74 -15.85 22.29 2.69
C GLU A 74 -16.85 21.16 2.38
N GLN A 75 -18.12 21.36 2.72
CA GLN A 75 -19.20 20.44 2.38
C GLN A 75 -19.34 20.20 0.85
N GLN A 76 -19.17 21.23 0.03
CA GLN A 76 -19.22 21.10 -1.43
C GLN A 76 -17.99 20.37 -1.99
N GLN A 77 -16.82 20.57 -1.38
CA GLN A 77 -15.60 19.84 -1.73
C GLN A 77 -15.73 18.34 -1.42
N ASP A 78 -16.31 18.00 -0.27
CA ASP A 78 -16.53 16.61 0.15
C ASP A 78 -17.56 15.92 -0.75
N VAL A 79 -18.69 16.59 -1.04
CA VAL A 79 -19.70 16.07 -1.98
C VAL A 79 -19.12 15.90 -3.39
N LEU A 80 -18.27 16.83 -3.86
CA LEU A 80 -17.62 16.71 -5.16
C LEU A 80 -16.61 15.55 -5.19
N ARG A 81 -15.85 15.34 -4.11
CA ARG A 81 -14.89 14.25 -3.96
C ARG A 81 -15.59 12.89 -3.95
N ALA A 82 -16.60 12.73 -3.10
CA ALA A 82 -17.40 11.52 -2.99
C ALA A 82 -18.19 11.26 -4.29
N GLY A 83 -18.70 12.30 -4.92
CA GLY A 83 -19.39 12.24 -6.21
C GLY A 83 -18.47 11.77 -7.34
N LEU A 84 -17.29 12.37 -7.49
CA LEU A 84 -16.29 11.92 -8.48
C LEU A 84 -15.81 10.49 -8.21
N GLU A 85 -15.63 10.12 -6.94
CA GLU A 85 -15.26 8.77 -6.54
C GLU A 85 -16.33 7.75 -6.93
N ALA A 86 -17.58 8.03 -6.57
CA ALA A 86 -18.70 7.14 -6.82
C ALA A 86 -19.02 7.05 -8.31
N TYR A 87 -18.85 8.15 -9.05
CA TYR A 87 -19.16 8.22 -10.47
C TYR A 87 -18.03 7.65 -11.33
N CYS A 88 -16.78 7.99 -11.08
CA CYS A 88 -15.70 7.65 -12.02
C CYS A 88 -14.66 6.66 -11.45
N GLY A 89 -14.89 6.21 -10.22
CA GLY A 89 -13.91 5.47 -9.44
C GLY A 89 -12.86 6.39 -8.81
N THR A 90 -12.30 5.93 -7.70
CA THR A 90 -11.23 6.61 -6.94
C THR A 90 -10.06 7.02 -7.83
N GLU A 91 -9.69 6.17 -8.79
CA GLU A 91 -8.57 6.42 -9.69
C GLU A 91 -8.75 7.62 -10.63
N PHE A 92 -9.94 7.80 -11.22
CA PHE A 92 -10.17 8.93 -12.12
C PHE A 92 -10.39 10.21 -11.35
N LYS A 93 -11.06 10.12 -10.21
CA LYS A 93 -11.11 11.22 -9.23
C LYS A 93 -9.70 11.73 -8.94
N ASP A 94 -8.76 10.84 -8.64
CA ASP A 94 -7.39 11.21 -8.34
C ASP A 94 -6.65 11.76 -9.57
N GLU A 95 -6.88 11.21 -10.78
CA GLU A 95 -6.33 11.77 -12.04
C GLU A 95 -6.80 13.22 -12.27
N VAL A 96 -8.08 13.50 -12.01
CA VAL A 96 -8.69 14.81 -12.20
C VAL A 96 -8.18 15.82 -11.18
N PHE A 97 -8.10 15.42 -9.90
CA PHE A 97 -7.52 16.27 -8.87
C PHE A 97 -6.04 16.50 -9.09
N LYS A 98 -5.29 15.46 -9.47
CA LYS A 98 -3.88 15.58 -9.82
C LYS A 98 -3.68 16.56 -10.96
N ASP A 99 -4.41 16.41 -12.07
CA ASP A 99 -4.36 17.37 -13.19
C ASP A 99 -4.74 18.79 -12.72
N MET A 100 -5.76 18.94 -11.86
CA MET A 100 -6.10 20.24 -11.28
C MET A 100 -4.93 20.86 -10.47
N PHE A 101 -4.23 20.06 -9.66
CA PHE A 101 -3.11 20.52 -8.82
C PHE A 101 -1.81 20.70 -9.61
N GLU A 102 -1.61 19.96 -10.70
CA GLU A 102 -0.44 20.03 -11.59
C GLU A 102 -0.56 21.10 -12.69
N ARG A 103 -1.78 21.59 -12.96
CA ARG A 103 -1.99 22.77 -13.81
C ARG A 103 -1.20 23.95 -13.23
N PRO A 104 -0.42 24.67 -14.05
CA PRO A 104 0.58 25.59 -13.54
C PRO A 104 -0.03 26.83 -12.88
N GLU A 105 -0.18 26.80 -11.56
CA GLU A 105 0.29 27.87 -10.70
C GLU A 105 1.66 27.44 -10.15
N LYS A 106 2.73 27.72 -10.93
CA LYS A 106 4.15 27.41 -10.65
C LYS A 106 4.44 25.95 -10.25
N GLN A 107 4.95 25.21 -11.23
CA GLN A 107 5.72 23.97 -11.05
C GLN A 107 6.56 23.97 -9.77
N THR A 108 6.21 23.13 -8.81
CA THR A 108 7.20 22.53 -7.91
C THR A 108 7.77 21.34 -8.66
N ASP A 109 9.04 21.44 -9.02
CA ASP A 109 9.83 20.36 -9.60
C ASP A 109 9.67 19.06 -8.79
N ASP A 110 9.14 18.01 -9.43
CA ASP A 110 9.24 16.60 -9.00
C ASP A 110 10.71 16.11 -8.87
N ASN A 111 11.67 16.96 -9.24
CA ASN A 111 13.11 16.74 -9.07
C ASN A 111 13.67 17.31 -7.76
N ASN A 112 12.85 17.98 -6.94
CA ASN A 112 13.34 18.45 -5.65
C ASN A 112 13.36 17.29 -4.65
N PRO A 113 14.53 16.95 -4.11
CA PRO A 113 14.63 15.85 -3.17
C PRO A 113 13.84 16.18 -1.90
N PRO A 114 13.32 15.16 -1.18
CA PRO A 114 12.52 15.36 0.02
C PRO A 114 13.25 16.24 1.03
N THR A 115 12.56 17.21 1.64
CA THR A 115 13.15 18.05 2.69
C THR A 115 12.83 17.56 4.10
N LEU A 116 11.89 16.62 4.23
CA LEU A 116 11.46 16.06 5.50
C LEU A 116 12.07 14.66 5.69
N PRO A 117 12.43 14.28 6.93
CA PRO A 117 12.87 12.93 7.21
C PRO A 117 11.79 11.88 6.86
N PRO A 118 12.18 10.73 6.31
CA PRO A 118 11.23 9.66 6.03
C PRO A 118 10.67 9.04 7.31
N ASN A 119 9.50 8.43 7.21
CA ASN A 119 8.76 7.93 8.37
C ASN A 119 9.52 6.82 9.09
N PHE A 120 10.25 5.98 8.36
CA PHE A 120 11.02 4.86 8.92
C PHE A 120 12.14 5.32 9.87
N MET A 121 12.60 6.57 9.81
CA MET A 121 13.65 7.06 10.71
C MET A 121 13.18 7.10 12.18
N LYS A 122 11.89 7.42 12.41
CA LYS A 122 11.32 7.47 13.77
C LYS A 122 11.44 6.13 14.53
N PRO A 123 10.94 4.98 14.00
CA PRO A 123 11.13 3.70 14.66
C PRO A 123 12.60 3.27 14.73
N LEU A 124 13.45 3.64 13.76
CA LEU A 124 14.87 3.35 13.83
C LEU A 124 15.55 4.00 15.02
N GLU A 125 15.32 5.30 15.22
CA GLU A 125 15.89 6.02 16.36
C GLU A 125 15.35 5.51 17.69
N ARG A 126 14.07 5.12 17.73
CA ARG A 126 13.38 4.73 18.96
C ARG A 126 13.66 3.29 19.39
N TYR A 127 13.66 2.35 18.46
CA TYR A 127 13.65 0.91 18.77
C TYR A 127 14.83 0.15 18.14
N HIS A 128 15.45 0.68 17.09
CA HIS A 128 16.51 -0.01 16.34
C HIS A 128 17.76 0.87 16.18
N ALA A 129 18.13 1.57 17.25
CA ALA A 129 19.21 2.55 17.27
C ALA A 129 20.60 1.93 16.96
N THR A 130 20.75 0.62 17.17
CA THR A 130 21.99 -0.12 16.88
C THR A 130 21.71 -1.43 16.18
N GLY A 131 22.73 -1.99 15.52
CA GLY A 131 22.66 -3.27 14.81
C GLY A 131 21.99 -3.17 13.43
N ASN A 132 21.99 -4.31 12.73
CA ASN A 132 21.26 -4.46 11.47
C ASN A 132 19.76 -4.50 11.74
N TRP A 133 18.96 -4.08 10.77
CA TRP A 133 17.51 -4.08 10.84
C TRP A 133 16.93 -4.50 9.49
N GLY A 134 15.68 -4.97 9.52
CA GLY A 134 14.93 -5.35 8.34
C GLY A 134 13.95 -6.46 8.66
N PHE A 135 13.50 -7.17 7.62
CA PHE A 135 12.54 -8.25 7.79
C PHE A 135 13.13 -9.62 7.49
N VAL A 136 12.45 -10.64 8.01
CA VAL A 136 12.67 -12.03 7.64
C VAL A 136 11.99 -12.31 6.30
N PHE A 137 12.74 -12.93 5.39
CA PHE A 137 12.30 -13.33 4.06
C PHE A 137 12.47 -14.84 3.87
N TYR A 138 11.42 -15.51 3.43
CA TYR A 138 11.44 -16.92 3.05
C TYR A 138 11.58 -17.06 1.54
N ARG A 139 12.49 -17.92 1.09
CA ARG A 139 12.50 -18.41 -0.29
C ARG A 139 11.60 -19.65 -0.39
N THR A 140 10.52 -19.54 -1.17
CA THR A 140 9.57 -20.64 -1.35
C THR A 140 9.46 -21.12 -2.79
N THR A 141 10.31 -20.58 -3.67
CA THR A 141 10.47 -21.06 -5.04
C THR A 141 11.94 -21.35 -5.35
N TYR A 142 12.17 -22.51 -5.96
CA TYR A 142 13.50 -23.01 -6.33
C TYR A 142 13.60 -23.30 -7.83
N GLU A 143 12.55 -22.97 -8.58
CA GLU A 143 12.55 -23.06 -10.04
C GLU A 143 13.55 -22.06 -10.63
N GLY A 144 14.26 -22.47 -11.69
CA GLY A 144 15.26 -21.63 -12.36
C GLY A 144 16.68 -21.67 -11.76
N GLY A 145 16.86 -22.31 -10.62
CA GLY A 145 18.18 -22.50 -9.98
C GLY A 145 18.79 -21.22 -9.39
N GLU A 146 20.03 -21.34 -8.91
CA GLU A 146 20.69 -20.29 -8.12
C GLU A 146 21.04 -19.01 -8.90
N GLU A 147 21.25 -19.11 -10.21
CA GLU A 147 21.53 -17.95 -11.06
C GLU A 147 20.30 -17.04 -11.17
N GLN A 148 19.14 -17.62 -11.46
CA GLN A 148 17.88 -16.88 -11.51
C GLN A 148 17.52 -16.33 -10.11
N TRP A 149 17.74 -17.11 -9.06
CA TRP A 149 17.51 -16.65 -7.68
C TRP A 149 18.39 -15.46 -7.31
N SER A 150 19.68 -15.49 -7.67
CA SER A 150 20.59 -14.36 -7.44
C SER A 150 20.09 -13.08 -8.13
N LEU A 151 19.53 -13.21 -9.35
CA LEU A 151 18.94 -12.09 -10.07
C LEU A 151 17.66 -11.57 -9.39
N VAL A 152 16.80 -12.46 -8.88
CA VAL A 152 15.62 -12.08 -8.08
C VAL A 152 16.05 -11.28 -6.86
N GLN A 153 17.02 -11.78 -6.08
CA GLN A 153 17.52 -11.08 -4.89
C GLN A 153 18.12 -9.72 -5.24
N GLN A 154 18.93 -9.63 -6.30
CA GLN A 154 19.51 -8.37 -6.75
C GLN A 154 18.43 -7.34 -7.12
N ARG A 155 17.44 -7.74 -7.92
CA ARG A 155 16.36 -6.84 -8.35
C ARG A 155 15.48 -6.44 -7.17
N LEU A 156 15.11 -7.39 -6.31
CA LEU A 156 14.34 -7.11 -5.10
C LEU A 156 15.04 -6.10 -4.19
N ASN A 157 16.33 -6.31 -3.90
CA ASN A 157 17.13 -5.37 -3.13
C ASN A 157 17.17 -3.98 -3.80
N THR A 158 17.35 -3.93 -5.12
CA THR A 158 17.37 -2.65 -5.86
C THR A 158 16.03 -1.91 -5.71
N MET A 159 14.90 -2.62 -5.78
CA MET A 159 13.58 -2.02 -5.64
C MET A 159 13.36 -1.48 -4.22
N ILE A 160 13.74 -2.24 -3.20
CA ILE A 160 13.65 -1.82 -1.79
C ILE A 160 14.58 -0.63 -1.53
N GLU A 161 15.82 -0.70 -2.01
CA GLU A 161 16.82 0.32 -1.75
C GLU A 161 16.56 1.65 -2.47
N SER A 162 15.72 1.64 -3.51
CA SER A 162 15.30 2.86 -4.20
C SER A 162 14.64 3.89 -3.27
N VAL A 163 14.06 3.44 -2.15
CA VAL A 163 13.54 4.32 -1.09
C VAL A 163 14.66 5.13 -0.44
N PHE A 164 15.81 4.52 -0.16
CA PHE A 164 16.95 5.22 0.40
C PHE A 164 17.58 6.18 -0.61
N ASP A 165 17.58 5.83 -1.90
CA ASP A 165 18.03 6.73 -2.97
C ASP A 165 17.17 7.99 -3.03
N TYR A 166 15.85 7.83 -2.91
CA TYR A 166 14.88 8.93 -2.88
C TYR A 166 15.12 9.89 -1.71
N TYR A 167 15.43 9.37 -0.52
CA TYR A 167 15.72 10.17 0.69
C TYR A 167 17.22 10.42 0.93
N SER A 168 18.08 10.23 -0.07
CA SER A 168 19.55 10.21 0.09
C SER A 168 20.17 11.53 0.59
N ASN A 169 19.43 12.63 0.46
CA ASN A 169 19.81 13.97 0.91
C ASN A 169 19.44 14.27 2.38
N ILE A 170 18.72 13.37 3.05
CA ILE A 170 18.36 13.50 4.47
C ILE A 170 19.45 12.87 5.34
N ASP A 171 19.87 13.61 6.37
CA ASP A 171 20.86 13.13 7.34
C ASP A 171 20.42 11.82 8.02
N GLY A 172 21.36 10.89 8.19
CA GLY A 172 21.12 9.58 8.80
C GLY A 172 20.56 8.51 7.86
N VAL A 173 19.97 8.87 6.71
CA VAL A 173 19.40 7.88 5.77
C VAL A 173 20.45 6.93 5.20
N ASN A 174 21.64 7.43 4.86
CA ASN A 174 22.73 6.59 4.36
C ASN A 174 23.24 5.60 5.42
N GLU A 175 23.25 6.01 6.69
CA GLU A 175 23.59 5.11 7.80
C GLU A 175 22.51 4.04 7.99
N ALA A 176 21.23 4.44 7.96
CA ALA A 176 20.10 3.52 8.00
C ALA A 176 20.18 2.49 6.88
N ARG A 177 20.47 2.92 5.64
CA ARG A 177 20.68 2.04 4.47
C ARG A 177 21.79 1.01 4.70
N GLN A 178 22.94 1.42 5.25
CA GLN A 178 24.05 0.49 5.48
C GLN A 178 23.68 -0.65 6.43
N ARG A 179 22.81 -0.36 7.42
CA ARG A 179 22.31 -1.32 8.41
C ARG A 179 21.10 -2.13 7.93
N TRP A 180 20.43 -1.71 6.86
CA TRP A 180 19.36 -2.48 6.25
C TRP A 180 19.88 -3.82 5.71
N LYS A 181 19.25 -4.92 6.11
CA LYS A 181 19.55 -6.27 5.61
C LYS A 181 18.28 -7.09 5.56
N LEU A 182 18.11 -7.86 4.49
CA LEU A 182 17.10 -8.92 4.42
C LEU A 182 17.63 -10.17 5.13
N HIS A 183 16.87 -10.69 6.10
CA HIS A 183 17.23 -11.92 6.79
C HIS A 183 16.60 -13.11 6.08
N TRP A 184 17.36 -13.75 5.19
CA TRP A 184 16.87 -14.86 4.37
C TRP A 184 16.83 -16.18 5.13
N ILE A 185 15.70 -16.87 5.03
CA ILE A 185 15.48 -18.25 5.43
C ILE A 185 15.35 -19.09 4.16
N ASP A 186 16.35 -19.94 3.92
CA ASP A 186 16.51 -20.74 2.70
C ASP A 186 16.85 -22.19 3.08
N ASP A 187 15.96 -23.10 2.70
CA ASP A 187 16.10 -24.55 2.83
C ASP A 187 15.13 -25.19 1.81
N PRO A 188 15.63 -25.62 0.65
CA PRO A 188 14.80 -26.17 -0.42
C PRO A 188 14.00 -27.41 0.01
N GLN A 189 14.51 -28.20 0.96
CA GLN A 189 13.81 -29.42 1.38
C GLN A 189 12.59 -29.10 2.26
N LYS A 190 12.60 -27.92 2.88
CA LYS A 190 11.58 -27.53 3.85
C LYS A 190 10.61 -26.50 3.29
N PHE A 191 11.10 -25.53 2.51
CA PHE A 191 10.32 -24.33 2.16
C PHE A 191 9.83 -24.30 0.72
N ASP A 192 10.21 -25.24 -0.14
CA ASP A 192 9.72 -25.30 -1.52
C ASP A 192 8.19 -25.44 -1.55
N GLN A 193 7.53 -24.47 -2.19
CA GLN A 193 6.07 -24.36 -2.29
C GLN A 193 5.32 -24.35 -0.95
N MET A 194 5.99 -23.98 0.15
CA MET A 194 5.37 -23.92 1.47
C MET A 194 4.23 -22.88 1.48
N SER A 195 3.11 -23.22 2.14
CA SER A 195 1.95 -22.33 2.21
C SER A 195 2.21 -21.14 3.15
N PRO A 196 1.52 -20.00 2.98
CA PRO A 196 1.65 -18.87 3.90
C PRO A 196 1.35 -19.21 5.38
N GLN A 197 0.43 -20.15 5.62
CA GLN A 197 0.11 -20.60 6.99
C GLN A 197 1.27 -21.36 7.63
N ASP A 198 1.88 -22.28 6.88
CA ASP A 198 3.04 -23.06 7.37
C ASP A 198 4.27 -22.15 7.59
N ILE A 199 4.44 -21.12 6.76
CA ILE A 199 5.47 -20.09 6.95
C ILE A 199 5.23 -19.32 8.24
N ALA A 200 3.99 -18.88 8.51
CA ALA A 200 3.64 -18.17 9.73
C ALA A 200 3.89 -19.05 10.98
N GLU A 201 3.51 -20.33 10.94
CA GLU A 201 3.81 -21.29 12.01
C GLU A 201 5.32 -21.45 12.23
N ASN A 202 6.09 -21.59 11.14
CA ASN A 202 7.53 -21.70 11.24
C ASN A 202 8.18 -20.43 11.79
N TYR A 203 7.78 -19.26 11.30
CA TYR A 203 8.30 -17.96 11.71
C TYR A 203 8.07 -17.74 13.21
N ARG A 204 6.85 -18.00 13.68
CA ARG A 204 6.47 -17.91 15.10
C ARG A 204 7.29 -18.86 15.98
N SER A 205 7.53 -20.08 15.51
CA SER A 205 8.36 -21.06 16.24
C SER A 205 9.83 -20.63 16.34
N ALA A 206 10.33 -19.88 15.35
CA ALA A 206 11.68 -19.35 15.32
C ALA A 206 11.80 -17.96 15.96
N PHE A 207 10.69 -17.30 16.29
CA PHE A 207 10.62 -15.87 16.62
C PHE A 207 11.59 -15.46 17.74
N GLU A 208 11.59 -16.20 18.86
CA GLU A 208 12.47 -15.93 20.01
C GLU A 208 13.97 -16.15 19.70
N THR A 209 14.28 -16.86 18.61
CA THR A 209 15.66 -17.12 18.19
C THR A 209 16.19 -16.10 17.17
N LEU A 210 15.30 -15.29 16.60
CA LEU A 210 15.69 -14.21 15.68
C LEU A 210 16.37 -13.08 16.45
N PRO A 211 17.28 -12.32 15.82
CA PRO A 211 17.77 -11.09 16.43
C PRO A 211 16.60 -10.11 16.64
N GLU A 212 16.61 -9.37 17.74
CA GLU A 212 15.52 -8.49 18.17
C GLU A 212 15.04 -7.52 17.07
N ASN A 213 15.97 -6.98 16.27
CA ASN A 213 15.65 -6.08 15.15
C ASN A 213 14.97 -6.74 13.93
N TYR A 214 14.65 -8.03 14.00
CA TYR A 214 13.90 -8.78 13.00
C TYR A 214 12.62 -9.42 13.56
N GLN A 215 12.35 -9.26 14.86
CA GLN A 215 11.20 -9.81 15.56
C GLN A 215 9.95 -8.94 15.31
N HIS A 216 9.45 -8.99 14.08
CA HIS A 216 8.30 -8.19 13.63
C HIS A 216 7.02 -9.01 13.60
N SER A 217 5.85 -8.35 13.70
CA SER A 217 4.54 -9.02 13.61
C SER A 217 4.24 -9.67 12.25
N MET A 218 5.14 -9.52 11.28
CA MET A 218 5.03 -10.11 9.96
C MET A 218 6.38 -10.51 9.39
N CYS A 219 6.34 -11.41 8.42
CA CYS A 219 7.47 -11.80 7.58
C CYS A 219 7.08 -11.74 6.10
N PHE A 220 8.04 -11.96 5.21
CA PHE A 220 7.81 -11.98 3.78
C PHE A 220 8.17 -13.33 3.17
N ALA A 221 7.53 -13.68 2.05
CA ALA A 221 7.89 -14.82 1.23
C ALA A 221 8.02 -14.41 -0.24
N VAL A 222 8.96 -15.04 -0.94
CA VAL A 222 9.11 -14.94 -2.39
C VAL A 222 8.70 -16.29 -3.00
N ASP A 223 7.44 -16.35 -3.44
CA ASP A 223 6.90 -17.47 -4.20
C ASP A 223 7.20 -17.35 -5.70
N HIS A 224 6.75 -18.33 -6.49
CA HIS A 224 6.96 -18.35 -7.94
C HIS A 224 6.43 -17.07 -8.62
N ALA A 225 5.23 -16.63 -8.25
CA ALA A 225 4.60 -15.44 -8.86
C ALA A 225 5.34 -14.15 -8.49
N SER A 226 5.80 -14.04 -7.24
CA SER A 226 6.63 -12.93 -6.75
C SER A 226 7.95 -12.88 -7.52
N ALA A 227 8.68 -14.00 -7.60
CA ALA A 227 9.94 -14.10 -8.34
C ALA A 227 9.78 -13.69 -9.82
N HIS A 228 8.72 -14.19 -10.48
CA HIS A 228 8.42 -13.84 -11.86
C HIS A 228 8.10 -12.35 -12.03
N SER A 229 7.27 -11.77 -11.15
CA SER A 229 6.93 -10.34 -11.19
C SER A 229 8.16 -9.43 -11.00
N ILE A 230 9.07 -9.80 -10.08
CA ILE A 230 10.30 -9.07 -9.79
C ILE A 230 11.25 -9.08 -10.99
N LEU A 231 11.35 -10.21 -11.69
CA LEU A 231 12.20 -10.34 -12.88
C LEU A 231 11.68 -9.50 -14.06
N LEU A 232 10.36 -9.44 -14.23
CA LEU A 232 9.74 -8.75 -15.37
C LEU A 232 9.48 -7.25 -15.16
N ALA A 233 9.36 -6.79 -13.92
CA ALA A 233 9.04 -5.40 -13.61
C ALA A 233 10.10 -4.40 -14.12
N ASP A 234 9.66 -3.24 -14.61
CA ASP A 234 10.56 -2.15 -15.00
C ASP A 234 11.03 -1.34 -13.79
N ILE A 235 12.24 -1.63 -13.31
CA ILE A 235 12.85 -0.98 -12.14
C ILE A 235 13.12 0.51 -12.33
N THR A 236 13.06 1.05 -13.55
CA THR A 236 13.30 2.48 -13.78
C THR A 236 12.07 3.34 -13.43
N ARG A 237 10.91 2.70 -13.23
CA ARG A 237 9.63 3.36 -13.00
C ARG A 237 9.00 3.05 -11.65
N MET A 238 9.77 2.49 -10.70
CA MET A 238 9.24 2.05 -9.42
C MET A 238 8.50 3.16 -8.67
N GLN A 239 9.08 4.35 -8.56
CA GLN A 239 8.48 5.48 -7.83
C GLN A 239 7.30 6.15 -8.57
N LYS A 240 6.82 5.56 -9.66
CA LYS A 240 5.72 6.10 -10.47
C LYS A 240 4.58 5.11 -10.45
N ARG A 241 3.36 5.65 -10.52
CA ARG A 241 2.16 4.85 -10.73
C ARG A 241 2.31 3.94 -11.96
N PRO A 242 1.97 2.64 -11.86
CA PRO A 242 2.01 1.73 -13.00
C PRO A 242 1.00 2.16 -14.06
N ARG A 243 1.33 1.94 -15.32
CA ARG A 243 0.42 2.08 -16.47
C ARG A 243 -0.28 0.76 -16.71
N LEU A 244 -1.45 0.81 -17.36
CA LEU A 244 -2.18 -0.39 -17.76
C LEU A 244 -1.25 -1.35 -18.51
N GLY A 245 -1.18 -2.60 -18.03
CA GLY A 245 -0.32 -3.64 -18.60
C GLY A 245 1.14 -3.67 -18.10
N ASP A 246 1.58 -2.65 -17.35
CA ASP A 246 2.88 -2.70 -16.65
C ASP A 246 2.89 -3.87 -15.66
N VAL A 247 4.02 -4.56 -15.53
CA VAL A 247 4.18 -5.59 -14.49
C VAL A 247 4.47 -4.90 -13.16
N VAL A 248 3.64 -5.22 -12.16
CA VAL A 248 3.79 -4.73 -10.79
C VAL A 248 4.54 -5.80 -10.00
N PRO A 249 5.75 -5.51 -9.49
CA PRO A 249 6.46 -6.46 -8.65
C PRO A 249 5.82 -6.52 -7.27
N PHE A 250 5.82 -7.71 -6.68
CA PHE A 250 5.36 -7.91 -5.32
C PHE A 250 6.12 -9.03 -4.61
N VAL A 251 6.00 -9.04 -3.29
CA VAL A 251 6.32 -10.15 -2.40
C VAL A 251 5.11 -10.46 -1.53
N VAL A 252 5.03 -11.67 -0.98
CA VAL A 252 3.91 -12.05 -0.11
C VAL A 252 4.23 -11.63 1.32
N ALA A 253 3.47 -10.69 1.86
CA ALA A 253 3.46 -10.31 3.25
C ALA A 253 2.60 -11.28 4.06
N ILE A 254 3.13 -11.78 5.18
CA ILE A 254 2.51 -12.84 5.99
C ILE A 254 2.49 -12.39 7.45
N ASP A 255 1.29 -12.24 8.01
CA ASP A 255 1.10 -12.00 9.44
C ASP A 255 1.57 -13.20 10.27
N GLN A 256 2.28 -12.95 11.38
CA GLN A 256 2.80 -14.01 12.23
C GLN A 256 1.70 -14.86 12.86
N TYR A 257 0.49 -14.31 13.04
CA TYR A 257 -0.67 -14.96 13.62
C TYR A 257 -1.58 -15.63 12.59
N LEU A 258 -1.21 -15.63 11.30
CA LEU A 258 -1.96 -16.33 10.27
C LEU A 258 -2.18 -17.81 10.64
N GLY A 259 -3.44 -18.23 10.60
CA GLY A 259 -3.86 -19.61 10.89
C GLY A 259 -3.84 -19.99 12.37
N TRP A 260 -3.48 -19.08 13.28
CA TRP A 260 -3.47 -19.34 14.71
C TRP A 260 -4.90 -19.40 15.25
N LYS A 261 -5.20 -20.47 16.00
CA LYS A 261 -6.43 -20.59 16.78
C LYS A 261 -6.04 -20.51 18.25
N GLU A 262 -6.50 -19.49 18.96
CA GLU A 262 -6.26 -19.42 20.40
C GLU A 262 -6.94 -20.62 21.08
N PRO A 263 -6.22 -21.40 21.91
CA PRO A 263 -6.75 -22.60 22.54
C PRO A 263 -7.97 -22.35 23.45
N ASP A 264 -8.09 -21.12 23.97
CA ASP A 264 -9.08 -20.73 24.98
C ASP A 264 -9.93 -19.51 24.55
N ALA A 265 -9.85 -19.08 23.28
CA ALA A 265 -10.75 -18.06 22.79
C ALA A 265 -12.18 -18.62 22.81
N GLN A 266 -12.99 -18.13 23.76
CA GLN A 266 -14.42 -18.26 23.65
C GLN A 266 -14.82 -17.63 22.31
N GLU A 267 -15.76 -18.23 21.58
CA GLU A 267 -16.39 -17.65 20.41
C GLU A 267 -17.17 -16.39 20.85
N GLU A 268 -16.46 -15.36 21.31
CA GLU A 268 -16.99 -14.01 21.41
C GLU A 268 -17.00 -13.45 19.99
N ASP A 269 -18.11 -12.79 19.64
CA ASP A 269 -18.40 -12.22 18.33
C ASP A 269 -17.23 -11.33 17.86
N PHE A 270 -16.27 -11.92 17.16
CA PHE A 270 -15.24 -11.17 16.46
C PHE A 270 -15.96 -10.27 15.46
N GLU A 271 -15.71 -8.97 15.55
CA GLU A 271 -16.29 -7.92 14.71
C GLU A 271 -16.31 -8.36 13.24
N GLU A 272 -17.43 -8.14 12.54
CA GLU A 272 -17.67 -8.48 11.11
C GLU A 272 -16.51 -8.06 10.17
N ASP A 273 -15.67 -7.11 10.59
CA ASP A 273 -14.51 -6.62 9.86
C ASP A 273 -13.37 -7.66 9.72
N LEU A 274 -13.23 -8.61 10.65
CA LEU A 274 -12.25 -9.70 10.58
C LEU A 274 -12.66 -10.83 9.62
N GLU A 275 -13.96 -10.98 9.30
CA GLU A 275 -14.47 -12.06 8.45
C GLU A 275 -13.93 -12.00 7.01
N ASN A 276 -13.47 -10.81 6.57
CA ASN A 276 -13.01 -10.58 5.20
C ASN A 276 -11.48 -10.60 5.03
N TRP A 277 -10.71 -10.68 6.12
CA TRP A 277 -9.25 -10.69 6.02
C TRP A 277 -8.68 -12.10 5.83
N SER A 278 -8.11 -12.36 4.65
CA SER A 278 -7.56 -13.67 4.30
C SER A 278 -6.21 -13.99 4.92
N GLY A 279 -5.50 -13.00 5.49
CA GLY A 279 -4.23 -13.19 6.19
C GLY A 279 -2.98 -12.71 5.43
N PRO A 280 -2.59 -13.35 4.30
CA PRO A 280 -1.48 -12.88 3.49
C PRO A 280 -1.94 -11.89 2.43
N PHE A 281 -1.07 -10.96 2.07
CA PHE A 281 -1.31 -10.00 0.97
C PHE A 281 -0.04 -9.76 0.16
N ARG A 282 -0.20 -9.23 -1.06
CA ARG A 282 0.94 -8.86 -1.89
C ARG A 282 1.40 -7.45 -1.53
N ALA A 283 2.65 -7.31 -1.14
CA ALA A 283 3.28 -6.03 -0.84
C ALA A 283 4.24 -5.64 -1.95
N HIS A 284 4.16 -4.39 -2.40
CA HIS A 284 5.12 -3.85 -3.34
C HIS A 284 6.50 -3.67 -2.67
N PRO A 285 7.63 -4.08 -3.28
CA PRO A 285 8.93 -4.01 -2.60
C PRO A 285 9.35 -2.62 -2.13
N ALA A 286 9.04 -1.57 -2.89
CA ALA A 286 9.35 -0.18 -2.52
C ALA A 286 8.58 0.31 -1.29
N SER A 287 7.55 -0.41 -0.85
CA SER A 287 6.75 -0.01 0.31
C SER A 287 7.24 -0.57 1.64
N ILE A 288 8.13 -1.56 1.58
CA ILE A 288 8.58 -2.33 2.74
C ILE A 288 9.25 -1.43 3.78
N VAL A 289 10.07 -0.48 3.32
CA VAL A 289 10.88 0.37 4.21
C VAL A 289 10.08 1.54 4.79
N ASP A 290 9.51 2.41 3.96
CA ASP A 290 8.88 3.63 4.49
C ASP A 290 7.45 3.40 4.99
N GLY A 291 6.71 2.48 4.37
CA GLY A 291 5.34 2.15 4.73
C GLY A 291 5.27 1.03 5.78
N ILE A 292 5.57 -0.20 5.35
CA ILE A 292 5.33 -1.40 6.18
C ILE A 292 6.17 -1.40 7.45
N PHE A 293 7.49 -1.17 7.34
CA PHE A 293 8.35 -1.14 8.52
C PHE A 293 7.92 -0.07 9.51
N THR A 294 7.53 1.12 9.05
CA THR A 294 7.02 2.17 9.94
C THR A 294 5.79 1.68 10.72
N ILE A 295 4.82 1.09 10.03
CA ILE A 295 3.58 0.62 10.65
C ILE A 295 3.87 -0.47 11.68
N VAL A 296 4.66 -1.47 11.27
CA VAL A 296 4.95 -2.67 12.05
C VAL A 296 5.87 -2.37 13.23
N ALA A 297 6.95 -1.62 13.02
CA ALA A 297 7.92 -1.30 14.07
C ALA A 297 7.36 -0.33 15.11
N LEU A 298 6.45 0.58 14.72
CA LEU A 298 5.76 1.44 15.67
C LEU A 298 4.53 0.78 16.31
N GLN A 299 4.10 -0.37 15.79
CA GLN A 299 2.87 -1.05 16.21
C GLN A 299 1.64 -0.13 16.19
N ILE A 300 1.56 0.77 15.21
CA ILE A 300 0.49 1.78 15.11
C ILE A 300 -0.82 1.20 14.56
N MET A 301 -0.73 0.09 13.81
CA MET A 301 -1.86 -0.65 13.25
C MET A 301 -1.52 -2.13 13.20
N GLN A 302 -2.52 -2.98 13.37
CA GLN A 302 -2.44 -4.41 13.09
C GLN A 302 -2.42 -4.67 11.57
N THR A 303 -1.88 -5.81 11.16
CA THR A 303 -1.74 -6.16 9.73
C THR A 303 -3.07 -6.09 8.99
N TYR A 304 -4.15 -6.59 9.58
CA TYR A 304 -5.47 -6.57 8.95
C TYR A 304 -6.01 -5.14 8.75
N GLU A 305 -5.65 -4.18 9.60
CA GLU A 305 -6.16 -2.80 9.53
C GLU A 305 -5.59 -2.06 8.33
N PHE A 306 -4.26 -2.09 8.15
CA PHE A 306 -3.61 -1.33 7.07
C PHE A 306 -3.61 -2.07 5.73
N ALA A 307 -3.74 -3.39 5.75
CA ALA A 307 -3.76 -4.22 4.55
C ALA A 307 -5.18 -4.62 4.11
N TYR A 308 -6.24 -4.18 4.81
CA TYR A 308 -7.65 -4.48 4.48
C TYR A 308 -8.02 -4.24 3.00
N HIS A 309 -7.44 -3.21 2.38
CA HIS A 309 -7.69 -2.89 0.97
C HIS A 309 -7.02 -3.87 -0.01
N ALA A 310 -5.99 -4.61 0.43
CA ALA A 310 -5.25 -5.57 -0.38
C ALA A 310 -6.01 -6.90 -0.42
N LYS A 311 -7.15 -6.89 -1.11
CA LYS A 311 -8.08 -8.01 -1.15
C LYS A 311 -7.58 -9.14 -2.05
N GLY A 312 -7.51 -10.34 -1.47
CA GLY A 312 -7.22 -11.58 -2.19
C GLY A 312 -5.85 -11.60 -2.87
N THR A 313 -5.74 -12.40 -3.94
CA THR A 313 -4.48 -12.54 -4.68
C THR A 313 -4.27 -11.45 -5.72
N ASN A 314 -5.20 -10.52 -5.92
CA ASN A 314 -5.13 -9.57 -7.04
C ASN A 314 -4.72 -8.16 -6.59
N GLY A 315 -4.75 -7.84 -5.30
CA GLY A 315 -4.32 -6.54 -4.80
C GLY A 315 -2.85 -6.53 -4.41
N VAL A 316 -2.06 -5.60 -4.96
CA VAL A 316 -0.70 -5.27 -4.50
C VAL A 316 -0.75 -3.98 -3.70
N TRP A 317 -0.43 -4.07 -2.42
CA TRP A 317 -0.34 -2.95 -1.50
C TRP A 317 0.90 -2.10 -1.77
N TRP A 318 0.71 -0.80 -2.04
CA TRP A 318 1.79 0.13 -2.35
C TRP A 318 2.10 1.09 -1.19
N ASP A 319 1.14 1.87 -0.71
CA ASP A 319 1.31 2.66 0.51
C ASP A 319 -0.08 3.08 1.04
N SER A 320 -0.12 3.70 2.22
CA SER A 320 -1.37 4.13 2.87
C SER A 320 -2.14 5.24 2.13
N TYR A 321 -1.53 5.90 1.14
CA TYR A 321 -2.07 7.04 0.38
C TYR A 321 -2.34 6.70 -1.10
N GLY A 322 -1.48 5.92 -1.75
CA GLY A 322 -1.56 5.43 -3.13
C GLY A 322 -2.33 4.12 -3.28
N GLY A 323 -2.68 3.48 -2.16
CA GLY A 323 -3.66 2.41 -2.09
C GLY A 323 -3.16 1.07 -2.63
N VAL A 324 -4.08 0.33 -3.25
CA VAL A 324 -3.88 -1.05 -3.72
C VAL A 324 -4.03 -1.09 -5.23
N TRP A 325 -3.04 -1.67 -5.89
CA TRP A 325 -3.08 -1.87 -7.34
C TRP A 325 -3.66 -3.23 -7.65
N THR A 326 -4.69 -3.25 -8.48
CA THR A 326 -5.24 -4.51 -8.97
C THR A 326 -4.33 -5.06 -10.06
N VAL A 327 -3.97 -6.33 -9.96
CA VAL A 327 -3.17 -7.04 -10.94
C VAL A 327 -3.89 -8.29 -11.44
N THR A 328 -3.61 -8.65 -12.69
CA THR A 328 -3.98 -9.93 -13.27
C THR A 328 -3.22 -11.10 -12.62
N SER A 329 -3.58 -12.33 -12.98
CA SER A 329 -2.87 -13.52 -12.51
C SER A 329 -1.40 -13.56 -12.92
N ASP A 330 -1.01 -12.91 -14.02
CA ASP A 330 0.38 -12.75 -14.46
C ASP A 330 1.10 -11.53 -13.86
N GLY A 331 0.46 -10.82 -12.92
CA GLY A 331 1.06 -9.69 -12.19
C GLY A 331 1.07 -8.38 -12.96
N ARG A 332 0.28 -8.25 -14.02
CA ARG A 332 0.14 -6.99 -14.77
C ARG A 332 -0.92 -6.13 -14.12
N TYR A 333 -0.64 -4.84 -14.00
CA TYR A 333 -1.62 -3.87 -13.55
C TYR A 333 -2.85 -3.91 -14.47
N ALA A 334 -4.00 -4.13 -13.83
CA ALA A 334 -5.32 -4.14 -14.43
C ALA A 334 -6.18 -3.13 -13.68
N GLU A 335 -6.95 -2.33 -14.41
CA GLU A 335 -7.92 -1.43 -13.79
C GLU A 335 -9.14 -2.24 -13.32
N PRO A 336 -9.74 -1.93 -12.15
CA PRO A 336 -11.05 -2.44 -11.80
C PRO A 336 -12.04 -2.07 -12.90
N LEU A 337 -12.79 -3.06 -13.41
CA LEU A 337 -13.77 -2.90 -14.48
C LEU A 337 -14.89 -1.93 -14.08
N PHE A 338 -14.68 -0.64 -14.32
CA PHE A 338 -15.75 0.28 -14.63
C PHE A 338 -15.68 0.54 -16.13
N GLU A 339 -16.18 -0.41 -16.93
CA GLU A 339 -16.17 -0.34 -18.41
C GLU A 339 -16.74 0.98 -18.94
N ASP A 340 -17.70 1.57 -18.22
CA ASP A 340 -18.30 2.84 -18.59
C ASP A 340 -17.49 4.09 -18.15
N ALA A 341 -16.70 4.00 -17.07
CA ALA A 341 -15.77 5.06 -16.68
C ALA A 341 -14.56 5.13 -17.64
N ALA A 342 -14.25 4.03 -18.33
CA ALA A 342 -13.20 3.98 -19.34
C ALA A 342 -13.51 4.87 -20.55
N LEU A 343 -14.79 5.03 -20.92
CA LEU A 343 -15.21 5.94 -22.00
C LEU A 343 -15.02 7.41 -21.60
N LEU A 344 -15.45 7.80 -20.41
CA LEU A 344 -15.26 9.16 -19.89
C LEU A 344 -13.77 9.50 -19.74
N ARG A 345 -12.95 8.53 -19.29
CA ARG A 345 -11.49 8.64 -19.25
C ARG A 345 -10.90 8.82 -20.64
N ALA A 346 -11.37 8.07 -21.64
CA ALA A 346 -10.91 8.19 -23.02
C ALA A 346 -11.24 9.57 -23.60
N GLU A 347 -12.48 10.06 -23.45
CA GLU A 347 -12.90 11.40 -23.86
C GLU A 347 -12.04 12.49 -23.20
N TYR A 348 -11.83 12.40 -21.89
CA TYR A 348 -10.99 13.32 -21.13
C TYR A 348 -9.54 13.34 -21.63
N ARG A 349 -8.93 12.17 -21.80
CA ARG A 349 -7.54 12.05 -22.28
C ARG A 349 -7.38 12.51 -23.72
N GLU A 350 -8.36 12.27 -24.59
CA GLU A 350 -8.33 12.78 -25.97
C GLU A 350 -8.38 14.31 -26.00
N LYS A 351 -9.23 14.93 -25.17
CA LYS A 351 -9.29 16.39 -25.05
C LYS A 351 -7.98 17.00 -24.55
N LYS A 352 -7.27 16.31 -23.65
CA LYS A 352 -5.98 16.76 -23.09
C LYS A 352 -4.76 16.48 -23.98
N LYS A 353 -4.90 15.72 -25.08
CA LYS A 353 -3.78 15.54 -26.02
C LYS A 353 -3.35 16.91 -26.56
N PRO A 354 -2.05 17.26 -26.51
CA PRO A 354 -1.56 18.52 -27.04
C PRO A 354 -1.90 18.60 -28.53
N ASN A 355 -2.63 19.64 -28.91
CA ASN A 355 -3.06 19.83 -30.29
C ASN A 355 -1.81 20.04 -31.16
N PRO A 356 -1.50 19.15 -32.11
CA PRO A 356 -0.27 19.24 -32.90
C PRO A 356 -0.23 20.45 -33.85
N SER A 357 -1.32 21.21 -33.92
CA SER A 357 -1.50 22.43 -34.70
C SER A 357 -1.03 23.72 -34.00
N ASN A 358 -0.53 23.65 -32.76
CA ASN A 358 -0.01 24.80 -32.01
C ASN A 358 1.53 24.78 -31.85
N TYR A 359 2.25 24.05 -32.71
CA TYR A 359 3.70 24.15 -32.87
C TYR A 359 4.08 24.76 -34.23
#